data_AF-A0A2M8YB81-F1
#
_entry.id   AF-A0A2M8YB81-F1
#
_cell.length_a   1.000
_cell.length_b   1.000
_cell.length_c   1.000
_cell.angle_alpha   90.00
_cell.angle_beta   90.00
_cell.angle_gamma   90.00
#
_symmetry.space_group_name_H-M   'P 1'
#
loop_
_entity.id
_entity.type
_entity.pdbx_description
1 polymer ?
#
loop_
_entity_poly.entity_id
_entity_poly.type
_entity_poly.pdbx_seq_one_letter_code
_entity_poly.pdbx_strand_id
1 'polypeptide(L)'
;MLQTIIADIDRDLLAALDARAGLLTLRTILLRYHASGVTAAQVASLLQELRLATQEGPLEDAILDALDMVTGWCGPELRVWDGVGGNRAS
;
A
#
# COMPACT_ATOMS: atom_id res chain seq x y z
N MET A 1 -4.09 -8.77 15.12
CA MET A 1 -4.55 -7.38 15.32
C MET A 1 -3.81 -6.57 14.28
N LEU A 2 -4.52 -5.81 13.44
CA LEU A 2 -3.86 -4.94 12.47
C LEU A 2 -2.97 -3.95 13.20
N GLN A 3 -1.70 -3.91 12.84
CA GLN A 3 -0.78 -2.92 13.38
C GLN A 3 -1.26 -1.51 12.99
N THR A 4 -1.35 -0.61 13.96
CA THR A 4 -1.60 0.82 13.70
C THR A 4 -0.25 1.50 13.51
N ILE A 5 -0.03 2.11 12.35
CA ILE A 5 1.19 2.87 12.04
C ILE A 5 0.92 4.35 12.34
N ILE A 6 -0.06 4.94 11.65
CA ILE A 6 -0.53 6.32 11.89
C ILE A 6 -2.05 6.31 11.76
N ALA A 7 -2.76 6.43 12.88
CA ALA A 7 -4.19 6.10 12.98
C ALA A 7 -5.13 6.83 12.00
N ASP A 8 -4.85 8.09 11.64
CA ASP A 8 -5.65 8.82 10.65
C ASP A 8 -5.38 8.32 9.22
N ILE A 9 -4.11 8.12 8.86
CA ILE A 9 -3.72 7.62 7.53
C ILE A 9 -4.14 6.16 7.37
N ASP A 10 -4.03 5.33 8.41
CA ASP A 10 -4.50 3.94 8.43
C ASP A 10 -5.99 3.88 8.12
N ARG A 11 -6.79 4.73 8.76
CA ARG A 11 -8.23 4.80 8.50
C ARG A 11 -8.54 5.19 7.06
N ASP A 12 -7.84 6.19 6.53
CA ASP A 12 -8.05 6.65 5.15
C ASP A 12 -7.64 5.58 4.14
N LEU A 13 -6.55 4.85 4.39
CA LEU A 13 -6.11 3.72 3.57
C LEU A 13 -7.15 2.60 3.57
N LEU A 14 -7.63 2.19 4.75
CA LEU A 14 -8.64 1.13 4.87
C LEU A 14 -9.94 1.51 4.16
N ALA A 15 -10.41 2.75 4.33
CA ALA A 15 -11.60 3.24 3.65
C ALA A 15 -11.43 3.27 2.13
N ALA A 16 -10.25 3.68 1.64
CA ALA A 16 -9.96 3.70 0.21
C ALA A 16 -9.88 2.28 -0.40
N LEU A 17 -9.30 1.32 0.32
CA LEU A 17 -9.26 -0.08 -0.09
C LEU A 17 -10.67 -0.69 -0.16
N ASP A 18 -11.48 -0.51 0.89
CA ASP A 18 -12.88 -1.00 0.94
C ASP A 18 -13.76 -0.39 -0.16
N ALA A 19 -13.57 0.91 -0.41
CA ALA A 19 -14.25 1.62 -1.49
C ALA A 19 -13.74 1.24 -2.90
N ARG A 20 -12.62 0.49 -3.01
CA ARG A 20 -11.89 0.23 -4.27
C ARG A 20 -11.57 1.52 -5.00
N ALA A 21 -11.01 2.48 -4.26
CA ALA A 21 -10.57 3.74 -4.82
C ALA A 21 -9.51 3.53 -5.90
N GLY A 22 -9.47 4.42 -6.90
CA GLY A 22 -8.50 4.33 -7.98
C GLY A 22 -7.04 4.48 -7.51
N LEU A 23 -6.11 4.00 -8.34
CA LEU A 23 -4.68 3.93 -8.04
C LEU A 23 -4.06 5.25 -7.57
N LEU A 24 -4.50 6.39 -8.13
CA LEU A 24 -3.99 7.71 -7.74
C LEU A 24 -4.42 8.12 -6.32
N THR A 25 -5.62 7.71 -5.88
CA THR A 25 -6.09 7.95 -4.51
C THR A 25 -5.27 7.11 -3.53
N LEU A 26 -5.08 5.82 -3.83
CA LEU A 26 -4.23 4.94 -3.01
C LEU A 26 -2.81 5.51 -2.90
N ARG A 27 -2.21 5.89 -4.03
CA ARG A 27 -0.90 6.53 -4.05
C ARG A 27 -0.82 7.78 -3.19
N THR A 28 -1.83 8.65 -3.26
CA THR A 28 -1.88 9.89 -2.47
C THR A 28 -1.86 9.61 -0.97
N ILE A 29 -2.57 8.57 -0.53
CA ILE A 29 -2.57 8.14 0.87
C ILE A 29 -1.20 7.55 1.24
N LEU A 30 -0.64 6.68 0.39
CA LEU A 30 0.69 6.09 0.60
C LEU A 30 1.80 7.15 0.69
N LEU A 31 1.72 8.23 -0.08
CA LEU A 31 2.63 9.36 0.01
C LEU A 31 2.57 10.08 1.38
N ARG A 32 1.42 10.06 2.07
CA ARG A 32 1.32 10.63 3.43
C ARG A 32 2.11 9.81 4.45
N TYR A 33 2.11 8.48 4.34
CA TYR A 33 3.00 7.63 5.15
C TYR A 33 4.46 7.95 4.87
N HIS A 34 4.84 7.99 3.59
CA HIS A 34 6.21 8.31 3.17
C HIS A 34 6.67 9.66 3.72
N ALA A 35 5.83 10.70 3.58
CA ALA A 35 6.12 12.04 4.11
C ALA A 35 6.24 12.09 5.65
N SER A 36 5.63 11.13 6.34
CA SER A 36 5.70 11.00 7.81
C SER A 36 6.90 10.17 8.28
N GLY A 37 7.81 9.79 7.38
CA GLY A 37 8.99 8.98 7.70
C GLY A 37 8.72 7.49 7.89
N VAL A 38 7.52 7.02 7.53
CA VAL A 38 7.18 5.60 7.57
C VAL A 38 7.90 4.86 6.44
N THR A 39 8.43 3.68 6.76
CA THR A 39 9.16 2.85 5.80
C THR A 39 8.20 2.01 4.95
N ALA A 40 8.64 1.65 3.74
CA ALA A 40 7.93 0.70 2.88
C ALA A 40 7.63 -0.63 3.60
N ALA A 41 8.58 -1.13 4.40
CA ALA A 41 8.42 -2.38 5.13
C ALA A 41 7.24 -2.35 6.11
N GLN A 42 7.07 -1.25 6.86
CA GLN A 42 5.95 -1.10 7.78
C GLN A 42 4.60 -1.14 7.04
N VAL A 43 4.46 -0.37 5.95
CA VAL A 43 3.22 -0.35 5.17
C VAL A 43 2.97 -1.67 4.45
N ALA A 44 4.02 -2.31 3.92
CA ALA A 44 3.92 -3.62 3.27
C ALA A 44 3.44 -4.69 4.26
N SER A 45 3.96 -4.70 5.50
CA SER A 45 3.49 -5.61 6.55
C SER A 45 2.01 -5.38 6.89
N LEU A 46 1.56 -4.12 6.98
CA LEU A 46 0.15 -3.79 7.20
C LEU A 46 -0.74 -4.34 6.08
N LEU A 47 -0.37 -4.10 4.83
CA LEU A 47 -1.10 -4.58 3.66
C LEU A 47 -1.10 -6.12 3.56
N GLN A 48 0.00 -6.79 3.93
CA GLN A 48 0.06 -8.25 3.97
C GLN A 48 -0.87 -8.84 5.04
N GLU A 49 -0.92 -8.23 6.24
CA GLU A 49 -1.87 -8.63 7.27
C GLU A 49 -3.32 -8.46 6.80
N LEU A 50 -3.64 -7.34 6.13
CA LEU A 50 -4.96 -7.11 5.53
C LEU A 50 -5.30 -8.14 4.46
N ARG A 51 -4.33 -8.49 3.61
CA ARG A 51 -4.51 -9.49 2.56
C ARG A 51 -4.82 -10.85 3.16
N LEU A 52 -4.10 -11.27 4.20
CA LEU A 52 -4.34 -12.55 4.89
C LEU A 52 -5.69 -12.60 5.60
N ALA A 53 -6.20 -11.45 6.06
CA ALA A 53 -7.52 -11.34 6.70
C ALA A 53 -8.67 -11.27 5.69
N THR A 54 -8.40 -10.87 4.45
CA THR A 54 -9.36 -10.80 3.36
C THR A 54 -9.47 -12.16 2.68
N GLN A 55 -10.68 -12.71 2.58
CA GLN A 55 -10.93 -13.86 1.70
C GLN A 55 -10.96 -13.36 0.25
N GLU A 56 -10.39 -14.12 -0.68
CA GLU A 56 -10.19 -13.79 -2.11
C GLU A 56 -11.29 -12.88 -2.72
N GLY A 57 -10.90 -11.93 -3.57
CA GLY A 57 -11.85 -11.10 -4.31
C GLY A 57 -11.40 -9.65 -4.53
N PRO A 58 -12.30 -8.75 -4.94
CA PRO A 58 -11.95 -7.39 -5.37
C PRO A 58 -11.23 -6.52 -4.34
N LEU A 59 -11.37 -6.83 -3.04
CA LEU A 59 -10.61 -6.17 -1.99
C LEU A 59 -9.15 -6.65 -1.96
N GLU A 60 -8.89 -7.94 -2.20
CA GLU A 60 -7.54 -8.47 -2.35
C GLU A 60 -6.82 -7.80 -3.52
N ASP A 61 -7.49 -7.60 -4.66
CA ASP A 61 -6.92 -6.91 -5.83
C ASP A 61 -6.47 -5.48 -5.47
N ALA A 62 -7.29 -4.71 -4.76
CA ALA A 62 -6.93 -3.36 -4.32
C ALA A 62 -5.75 -3.35 -3.33
N ILE A 63 -5.66 -4.37 -2.47
CA ILE A 63 -4.52 -4.54 -1.55
C ILE A 63 -3.24 -4.89 -2.32
N LEU A 64 -3.33 -5.74 -3.34
CA LEU A 64 -2.21 -6.08 -4.23
C LEU A 64 -1.72 -4.85 -5.02
N ASP A 65 -2.63 -4.05 -5.57
CA ASP A 65 -2.27 -2.79 -6.23
C ASP A 65 -1.50 -1.84 -5.30
N ALA A 66 -1.94 -1.72 -4.04
CA ALA A 66 -1.23 -0.93 -3.04
C ALA A 66 0.14 -1.53 -2.67
N LEU A 67 0.25 -2.85 -2.58
CA LEU A 67 1.52 -3.55 -2.36
C LEU A 67 2.51 -3.29 -3.50
N ASP A 68 2.05 -3.26 -4.75
CA ASP A 68 2.91 -2.96 -5.91
C ASP A 68 3.47 -1.54 -5.86
N MET A 69 2.71 -0.57 -5.34
CA MET A 69 3.18 0.81 -5.11
C MET A 69 4.23 0.91 -4.01
N VAL A 70 4.06 0.12 -2.94
CA VAL A 70 4.94 0.10 -1.77
C VAL A 70 6.25 -0.64 -2.06
N THR A 71 6.17 -1.77 -2.75
CA THR A 71 7.31 -2.65 -3.08
C THR A 71 7.98 -2.28 -4.40
N GLY A 72 7.31 -1.47 -5.22
CA GLY A 72 7.84 -0.97 -6.49
C GLY A 72 7.63 -1.90 -7.68
N TRP A 73 6.67 -2.82 -7.63
CA TRP A 73 6.25 -3.65 -8.77
C TRP A 73 5.29 -2.92 -9.74
N CYS A 74 5.06 -1.61 -9.53
CA CYS A 74 4.31 -0.73 -10.42
C CYS A 74 5.20 0.17 -11.30
N GLY A 75 4.55 0.86 -12.25
CA GLY A 75 5.13 1.92 -13.06
C GLY A 75 5.75 3.05 -12.21
N PRO A 76 6.79 3.74 -12.73
CA PRO A 76 7.52 4.76 -11.98
C PRO A 76 6.63 5.90 -11.47
N GLU A 77 5.56 6.25 -12.18
CA GLU A 77 4.58 7.26 -11.82
C GLU A 77 3.72 6.89 -10.60
N LEU A 78 3.54 5.59 -10.34
CA LEU A 78 2.75 5.07 -9.22
C LEU A 78 3.60 4.75 -7.99
N ARG A 79 4.91 4.61 -8.17
CA ARG A 79 5.85 4.26 -7.11
C ARG A 79 5.88 5.31 -6.00
N VAL A 80 6.01 4.84 -4.76
CA VAL A 80 6.05 5.69 -3.55
C VAL A 80 7.41 5.61 -2.86
N TRP A 81 7.98 4.42 -2.71
CA TRP A 81 9.34 4.24 -2.17
C TRP A 81 10.30 3.80 -3.29
N ASP A 82 11.37 4.56 -3.48
CA ASP A 82 12.46 4.21 -4.39
C ASP A 82 13.43 3.24 -3.71
N GLY A 83 13.83 2.17 -4.41
CA GLY A 83 14.91 1.28 -3.97
C GLY A 83 14.53 -0.04 -3.30
N VAL A 84 13.24 -0.35 -3.12
CA VAL A 84 12.82 -1.66 -2.54
C VAL A 84 12.90 -2.81 -3.57
N GLY A 85 12.89 -2.49 -4.87
CA GLY A 85 13.07 -3.44 -5.97
C GLY A 85 14.46 -3.35 -6.60
N GLY A 86 15.49 -3.87 -5.91
CA GLY A 86 16.86 -3.97 -6.44
C GLY A 86 17.05 -5.02 -7.55
N ASN A 87 16.05 -5.87 -7.81
CA ASN A 87 16.04 -6.82 -8.91
C ASN A 87 14.77 -6.59 -9.73
N ARG A 88 14.85 -5.72 -10.74
CA ARG A 88 13.86 -5.70 -11.81
C ARG A 88 14.49 -6.42 -13.00
N ALA A 89 13.82 -7.46 -13.48
CA ALA A 89 14.16 -8.08 -14.75
C ALA A 89 14.14 -7.00 -15.84
N SER A 90 15.29 -6.82 -16.48
CA SER A 90 15.46 -6.04 -17.70
C SER A 90 14.56 -6.55 -18.83
#